data_AF-A0A834MSS4-F1
#
_entry.id   AF-A0A834MSS4-F1
#
_cell.length_a   1.000
_cell.length_b   1.000
_cell.length_c   1.000
_cell.angle_alpha   90.00
_cell.angle_beta   90.00
_cell.angle_gamma   90.00
#
_symmetry.space_group_name_H-M   'P 1'
#
loop_
_entity.id
_entity.type
_entity.pdbx_description
1 polymer ?
#
loop_
_entity_poly.entity_id
_entity_poly.type
_entity_poly.pdbx_seq_one_letter_code
_entity_poly.pdbx_strand_id
1 'polypeptide(L)'
;MVYLRRKILLSGTALNQLQKSLRWSSSLKIRDKNEIRPERSFKYADLSVRLAAPHQLQPKPNVRALSFGKYFTDHMLKIFFYETLGGWQTPEITPFENLVLHPGAKVLHYAIELFEGMKAYRGVDGKIRLFRPELNMERMNNSAVGSGLPSFNGNELIKCFTRLISIDQEWVPHSTAASLYIRPTLIGIDPTLGVSAPDSALLSTIYPLMARWLWRS
;
A
#
# COMPACT_ATOMS: atom_id res chain seq x y z
N MET A 1 47.73 -47.18 47.40
CA MET A 1 48.65 -47.31 46.24
C MET A 1 48.05 -46.53 45.08
N VAL A 2 48.31 -45.22 44.95
CA VAL A 2 49.49 -44.64 44.30
C VAL A 2 49.59 -45.09 42.82
N TYR A 3 49.12 -44.29 41.86
CA TYR A 3 50.02 -43.55 40.97
C TYR A 3 49.30 -42.49 40.11
N LEU A 4 50.02 -41.39 39.91
CA LEU A 4 49.65 -40.10 39.38
C LEU A 4 50.11 -39.95 37.91
N ARG A 5 49.39 -39.10 37.15
CA ARG A 5 49.88 -38.05 36.21
C ARG A 5 50.59 -38.43 34.89
N ARG A 6 50.04 -37.98 33.75
CA ARG A 6 50.22 -36.64 33.08
C ARG A 6 50.37 -36.73 31.54
N LYS A 7 49.66 -35.79 30.89
CA LYS A 7 49.93 -35.09 29.59
C LYS A 7 49.80 -35.90 28.29
N ILE A 8 48.97 -35.41 27.37
CA ILE A 8 49.37 -34.51 26.25
C ILE A 8 48.09 -33.87 25.67
N LEU A 9 47.98 -32.54 25.83
CA LEU A 9 47.25 -31.67 24.91
C LEU A 9 47.87 -31.83 23.53
N LEU A 10 47.09 -32.08 22.46
CA LEU A 10 47.33 -31.66 21.07
C LEU A 10 46.45 -32.47 20.10
N SER A 11 45.35 -31.88 19.64
CA SER A 11 44.85 -32.00 18.25
C SER A 11 43.56 -31.18 18.05
N GLY A 12 43.60 -29.91 18.48
CA GLY A 12 42.55 -28.93 18.21
C GLY A 12 42.61 -28.33 16.79
N THR A 13 43.04 -29.08 15.78
CA THR A 13 43.35 -28.53 14.44
C THR A 13 42.66 -29.21 13.27
N ALA A 14 41.97 -30.34 13.44
CA ALA A 14 41.26 -31.00 12.34
C ALA A 14 39.77 -30.57 12.21
N LEU A 15 39.08 -30.30 13.33
CA LEU A 15 37.68 -29.84 13.31
C LEU A 15 37.52 -28.38 12.87
N ASN A 16 38.58 -27.57 12.95
CA ASN A 16 38.57 -26.16 12.56
C ASN A 16 38.87 -25.91 11.07
N GLN A 17 39.20 -26.93 10.29
CA GLN A 17 39.44 -26.78 8.84
C GLN A 17 38.22 -27.07 7.99
N LEU A 18 37.31 -27.97 8.42
CA LEU A 18 36.04 -28.21 7.72
C LEU A 18 34.99 -27.11 7.96
N GLN A 19 35.20 -26.25 8.95
CA GLN A 19 34.34 -25.09 9.21
C GLN A 19 34.72 -23.84 8.39
N LYS A 20 35.84 -23.85 7.67
CA LYS A 20 36.36 -22.68 6.91
C LYS A 20 35.93 -22.61 5.44
N SER A 21 35.20 -23.60 4.92
CA SER A 21 34.73 -23.59 3.52
C SER A 21 33.27 -23.22 3.32
N LEU A 22 32.45 -23.11 4.38
CA LEU A 22 31.16 -22.42 4.31
C LEU A 22 31.33 -20.95 4.66
N ARG A 23 31.99 -20.20 3.77
CA ARG A 23 31.66 -18.78 3.63
C ARG A 23 30.24 -18.73 3.10
N TRP A 24 29.28 -18.63 4.01
CA TRP A 24 28.00 -18.03 3.71
C TRP A 24 28.30 -16.65 3.13
N SER A 25 28.21 -16.55 1.80
CA SER A 25 28.18 -15.27 1.11
C SER A 25 26.91 -14.58 1.57
N SER A 26 27.00 -13.82 2.67
CA SER A 26 25.99 -12.88 3.12
C SER A 26 25.90 -11.65 2.21
N SER A 27 26.31 -11.78 0.94
CA SER A 27 25.90 -10.85 -0.11
C SER A 27 24.49 -11.18 -0.61
N LEU A 28 23.56 -11.42 0.32
CA LEU A 28 22.24 -10.83 0.13
C LEU A 28 22.53 -9.34 0.20
N LYS A 29 22.63 -8.69 -0.96
CA LYS A 29 22.50 -7.24 -1.04
C LYS A 29 21.20 -6.94 -0.30
N ILE A 30 21.30 -6.51 0.95
CA ILE A 30 20.22 -5.83 1.63
C ILE A 30 20.05 -4.58 0.79
N ARG A 31 19.22 -4.68 -0.26
CA ARG A 31 18.85 -3.53 -1.06
C ARG A 31 18.21 -2.62 -0.04
N ASP A 32 18.80 -1.44 0.14
CA ASP A 32 18.24 -0.42 0.99
C ASP A 32 16.96 0.09 0.31
N LYS A 33 15.88 -0.70 0.43
CA LYS A 33 14.54 -0.41 -0.08
C LYS A 33 13.90 0.75 0.73
N ASN A 34 14.60 1.26 1.75
CA ASN A 34 14.10 2.26 2.68
C ASN A 34 14.35 3.71 2.23
N GLU A 35 15.23 3.94 1.25
CA GLU A 35 15.33 5.26 0.63
C GLU A 35 14.20 5.45 -0.38
N ILE A 36 13.35 6.44 -0.15
CA ILE A 36 12.43 6.93 -1.18
C ILE A 36 13.29 7.40 -2.34
N ARG A 37 13.28 6.64 -3.42
CA ARG A 37 13.92 6.97 -4.69
C ARG A 37 12.87 7.61 -5.59
N PRO A 38 12.77 8.95 -5.66
CA PRO A 38 11.70 9.62 -6.40
C PRO A 38 11.68 9.22 -7.87
N GLU A 39 12.84 8.87 -8.43
CA GLU A 39 13.02 8.38 -9.80
C GLU A 39 12.36 7.03 -10.08
N ARG A 40 12.05 6.23 -9.04
CA ARG A 40 11.36 4.95 -9.16
C ARG A 40 9.86 5.04 -8.84
N SER A 41 9.34 6.23 -8.51
CA SER A 41 7.93 6.47 -8.21
C SER A 41 7.11 6.69 -9.47
N PHE A 42 5.83 6.32 -9.42
CA PHE A 42 4.85 6.76 -10.42
C PHE A 42 4.68 8.28 -10.41
N LYS A 43 4.20 8.83 -11.53
CA LYS A 43 3.91 10.25 -11.70
C LYS A 43 2.45 10.44 -12.09
N TYR A 44 1.83 11.47 -11.52
CA TYR A 44 0.50 11.92 -11.89
C TYR A 44 0.40 12.31 -13.36
N ALA A 45 1.47 12.84 -13.95
CA ALA A 45 1.49 13.23 -15.36
C ALA A 45 1.19 12.07 -16.32
N ASP A 46 1.50 10.83 -15.90
CA ASP A 46 1.30 9.62 -16.71
C ASP A 46 -0.08 8.98 -16.48
N LEU A 47 -0.90 9.53 -15.57
CA LEU A 47 -2.18 8.98 -15.15
C LEU A 47 -3.10 8.68 -16.34
N SER A 48 -3.49 7.42 -16.46
CA SER A 48 -4.52 6.98 -17.41
C SER A 48 -5.89 6.99 -16.74
N VAL A 49 -6.94 7.30 -17.51
CA VAL A 49 -8.32 7.38 -17.02
C VAL A 49 -9.25 6.62 -17.95
N ARG A 50 -9.97 5.65 -17.41
CA ARG A 50 -11.09 4.94 -18.03
C ARG A 50 -12.35 5.22 -17.21
N LEU A 51 -13.27 5.98 -17.80
CA LEU A 51 -14.53 6.32 -17.15
C LEU A 51 -15.53 5.15 -17.21
N ALA A 52 -16.36 5.05 -16.17
CA ALA A 52 -17.50 4.17 -16.14
C ALA A 52 -18.53 4.59 -17.20
N ALA A 53 -19.06 3.61 -17.93
CA ALA A 53 -20.15 3.84 -18.86
C ALA A 53 -21.44 4.22 -18.09
N PRO A 54 -22.42 4.89 -18.72
CA PRO A 54 -23.63 5.35 -18.03
C PRO A 54 -24.39 4.24 -17.27
N HIS A 55 -24.39 3.01 -17.79
CA HIS A 55 -25.04 1.86 -17.15
C HIS A 55 -24.27 1.30 -15.93
N GLN A 56 -23.03 1.72 -15.72
CA GLN A 56 -22.19 1.33 -14.58
C GLN A 56 -22.30 2.33 -13.42
N LEU A 57 -22.86 3.53 -13.67
CA LEU A 57 -22.99 4.57 -12.66
C LEU A 57 -24.07 4.20 -11.63
N GLN A 58 -23.72 4.27 -10.36
CA GLN A 58 -24.64 3.99 -9.26
C GLN A 58 -25.43 5.25 -8.87
N PRO A 59 -26.70 5.10 -8.45
CA PRO A 59 -27.47 6.18 -7.87
C PRO A 59 -26.86 6.61 -6.53
N LYS A 60 -26.81 7.93 -6.30
CA LYS A 60 -26.18 8.48 -5.10
C LYS A 60 -27.12 8.24 -3.91
N PRO A 61 -26.66 7.60 -2.83
CA PRO A 61 -27.53 7.24 -1.72
C PRO A 61 -27.98 8.49 -0.93
N ASN A 62 -29.11 8.36 -0.22
CA ASN A 62 -29.59 9.41 0.66
C ASN A 62 -28.63 9.60 1.84
N VAL A 63 -28.07 10.80 1.98
CA VAL A 63 -27.09 11.16 2.99
C VAL A 63 -27.55 10.87 4.43
N ARG A 64 -28.87 10.94 4.71
CA ARG A 64 -29.43 10.71 6.05
C ARG A 64 -29.42 9.24 6.49
N ALA A 65 -29.34 8.30 5.53
CA ALA A 65 -29.38 6.86 5.79
C ALA A 65 -28.03 6.17 5.50
N LEU A 66 -26.93 6.92 5.54
CA LEU A 66 -25.60 6.39 5.25
C LEU A 66 -25.08 5.51 6.40
N SER A 67 -24.76 4.26 6.07
CA SER A 67 -23.91 3.39 6.89
C SER A 67 -22.49 3.38 6.30
N PHE A 68 -21.49 3.39 7.17
CA PHE A 68 -20.08 3.48 6.77
C PHE A 68 -19.65 2.21 6.04
N GLY A 69 -18.91 2.38 4.95
CA GLY A 69 -18.31 1.26 4.20
C GLY A 69 -19.29 0.42 3.36
N LYS A 70 -20.56 0.86 3.23
CA LYS A 70 -21.58 0.15 2.43
C LYS A 70 -21.65 0.61 0.98
N TYR A 71 -21.42 1.91 0.74
CA TYR A 71 -21.51 2.50 -0.59
C TYR A 71 -20.12 2.99 -1.01
N PHE A 72 -19.75 2.65 -2.25
CA PHE A 72 -18.50 3.03 -2.90
C PHE A 72 -18.82 3.88 -4.12
N THR A 73 -17.88 4.73 -4.54
CA THR A 73 -18.02 5.53 -5.75
C THR A 73 -17.87 4.70 -7.02
N ASP A 74 -18.14 5.33 -8.16
CA ASP A 74 -18.18 4.67 -9.47
C ASP A 74 -16.78 4.25 -9.97
N HIS A 75 -15.71 4.87 -9.44
CA HIS A 75 -14.34 4.66 -9.88
C HIS A 75 -13.39 4.31 -8.73
N MET A 76 -12.24 3.74 -9.07
CA MET A 76 -11.13 3.48 -8.17
C MET A 76 -9.79 3.84 -8.83
N LEU A 77 -8.76 4.05 -8.02
CA LEU A 77 -7.37 4.20 -8.49
C LEU A 77 -6.63 2.88 -8.27
N LYS A 78 -5.81 2.47 -9.24
CA LYS A 78 -4.88 1.34 -9.15
C LYS A 78 -3.50 1.76 -9.64
N ILE A 79 -2.47 1.30 -8.94
CA ILE A 79 -1.07 1.49 -9.33
C ILE A 79 -0.32 0.21 -8.97
N PHE A 80 0.17 -0.49 -9.97
CA PHE A 80 0.98 -1.68 -9.75
C PHE A 80 2.43 -1.32 -9.47
N PHE A 81 3.10 -2.18 -8.72
CA PHE A 81 4.54 -2.18 -8.54
C PHE A 81 5.07 -3.56 -8.88
N TYR A 82 6.09 -3.61 -9.74
CA TYR A 82 6.81 -4.83 -10.08
C TYR A 82 8.30 -4.53 -10.12
N GLU A 83 9.08 -5.12 -9.19
CA GLU A 83 10.53 -4.90 -9.14
C GLU A 83 11.21 -5.34 -10.46
N THR A 84 10.69 -6.39 -11.10
CA THR A 84 11.16 -6.92 -12.39
C THR A 84 10.93 -5.98 -13.57
N LEU A 85 9.94 -5.08 -13.48
CA LEU A 85 9.60 -4.09 -14.51
C LEU A 85 10.11 -2.69 -14.16
N GLY A 86 11.05 -2.58 -13.21
CA GLY A 86 11.67 -1.32 -12.82
C GLY A 86 10.99 -0.59 -11.66
N GLY A 87 9.85 -1.06 -11.15
CA GLY A 87 9.19 -0.54 -9.96
C GLY A 87 7.74 -0.14 -10.21
N TRP A 88 7.37 1.08 -9.81
CA TRP A 88 6.00 1.58 -9.94
C TRP A 88 5.60 1.74 -11.40
N GLN A 89 4.39 1.29 -11.72
CA GLN A 89 3.77 1.38 -13.03
C GLN A 89 2.88 2.61 -13.14
N THR A 90 2.35 2.85 -14.33
CA THR A 90 1.43 3.95 -14.61
C THR A 90 0.21 3.89 -13.68
N PRO A 91 -0.18 5.02 -13.05
CA PRO A 91 -1.40 5.05 -12.27
C PRO A 91 -2.63 5.03 -13.19
N GLU A 92 -3.67 4.32 -12.78
CA GLU A 92 -4.87 4.13 -13.57
C GLU A 92 -6.12 4.43 -12.73
N ILE A 93 -6.96 5.34 -13.22
CA ILE A 93 -8.34 5.46 -12.74
C ILE A 93 -9.22 4.60 -13.62
N THR A 94 -9.94 3.66 -13.02
CA THR A 94 -10.83 2.74 -13.72
C THR A 94 -12.21 2.71 -13.05
N PRO A 95 -13.24 2.19 -13.72
CA PRO A 95 -14.49 1.85 -13.04
C PRO A 95 -14.20 0.92 -11.86
N PHE A 96 -15.02 1.01 -10.81
CA PHE A 96 -14.91 0.16 -9.65
C PHE A 96 -15.04 -1.32 -10.04
N GLU A 97 -14.09 -2.14 -9.64
CA GLU A 97 -14.04 -3.57 -9.95
C GLU A 97 -13.37 -4.37 -8.84
N ASN A 98 -13.63 -5.68 -8.82
CA ASN A 98 -12.99 -6.57 -7.86
C ASN A 98 -11.52 -6.78 -8.22
N LEU A 99 -10.68 -6.90 -7.19
CA LEU A 99 -9.28 -7.25 -7.37
C LEU A 99 -9.14 -8.74 -7.67
N VAL A 100 -8.44 -9.07 -8.76
CA VAL A 100 -8.08 -10.44 -9.10
C VAL A 100 -6.67 -10.71 -8.61
N LEU A 101 -6.54 -11.56 -7.60
CA LEU A 101 -5.27 -11.87 -6.94
C LEU A 101 -4.92 -13.34 -7.11
N HIS A 102 -3.62 -13.64 -7.24
CA HIS A 102 -3.14 -15.02 -7.18
C HIS A 102 -3.37 -15.57 -5.76
N PRO A 103 -3.83 -16.84 -5.60
CA PRO A 103 -4.10 -17.40 -4.27
C PRO A 103 -2.89 -17.43 -3.33
N GLY A 104 -1.68 -17.51 -3.89
CA GLY A 104 -0.41 -17.42 -3.16
C GLY A 104 0.09 -16.00 -2.86
N ALA A 105 -0.72 -14.95 -3.10
CA ALA A 105 -0.32 -13.57 -2.84
C ALA A 105 -0.02 -13.33 -1.36
N LYS A 106 1.11 -12.71 -1.03
CA LYS A 106 1.56 -12.53 0.37
C LYS A 106 0.54 -11.83 1.27
N VAL A 107 -0.27 -10.91 0.74
CA VAL A 107 -1.38 -10.29 1.46
C VAL A 107 -2.30 -11.32 2.12
N LEU A 108 -2.58 -12.44 1.45
CA LEU A 108 -3.50 -13.48 1.91
C LEU A 108 -2.89 -14.42 2.96
N HIS A 109 -1.56 -14.50 3.07
CA HIS A 109 -0.85 -15.47 3.91
C HIS A 109 -0.10 -14.86 5.08
N TYR A 110 0.45 -13.65 4.89
CA TYR A 110 1.36 -13.00 5.83
C TYR A 110 0.92 -11.59 6.20
N ALA A 111 -0.29 -11.17 5.79
CA ALA A 111 -0.83 -9.83 6.03
C ALA A 111 0.17 -8.71 5.65
N ILE A 112 0.91 -8.90 4.54
CA ILE A 112 1.75 -7.83 3.98
C ILE A 112 0.85 -6.82 3.29
N GLU A 113 0.29 -5.94 4.12
CA GLU A 113 -0.65 -4.91 3.73
C GLU A 113 -0.64 -3.74 4.70
N LEU A 114 -1.08 -2.59 4.20
CA LEU A 114 -1.36 -1.41 5.00
C LEU A 114 -2.50 -0.62 4.36
N PHE A 115 -3.13 0.24 5.14
CA PHE A 115 -4.11 1.18 4.64
C PHE A 115 -3.98 2.53 5.32
N GLU A 116 -4.59 3.52 4.70
CA GLU A 116 -4.72 4.86 5.25
C GLU A 116 -6.18 5.33 5.24
N GLY A 117 -6.41 6.44 5.94
CA GLY A 117 -7.75 6.99 6.11
C GLY A 117 -7.77 8.50 6.15
N MET A 118 -8.39 9.11 5.15
CA MET A 118 -8.62 10.55 5.11
C MET A 118 -10.01 10.87 4.55
N LYS A 119 -10.37 12.16 4.55
CA LYS A 119 -11.70 12.62 4.17
C LYS A 119 -11.63 13.80 3.22
N ALA A 120 -12.53 13.79 2.24
CA ALA A 120 -12.87 14.95 1.43
C ALA A 120 -14.19 15.55 1.92
N TYR A 121 -14.20 16.88 2.06
CA TYR A 121 -15.34 17.64 2.55
C TYR A 121 -15.76 18.66 1.51
N ARG A 122 -17.08 18.80 1.30
CA ARG A 122 -17.63 19.93 0.57
C ARG A 122 -17.84 21.09 1.54
N GLY A 123 -17.15 22.21 1.28
CA GLY A 123 -17.32 23.43 2.04
C GLY A 123 -18.67 24.10 1.77
N VAL A 124 -19.01 25.08 2.61
CA VAL A 124 -20.22 25.91 2.43
C VAL A 124 -20.17 26.73 1.14
N ASP A 125 -18.96 26.97 0.62
CA ASP A 125 -18.69 27.61 -0.67
C ASP A 125 -18.74 26.64 -1.87
N GLY A 126 -19.19 25.40 -1.64
CA GLY A 126 -19.28 24.35 -2.65
C GLY A 126 -17.94 23.68 -3.02
N LYS A 127 -16.80 24.24 -2.57
CA LYS A 127 -15.46 23.72 -2.91
C LYS A 127 -15.12 22.48 -2.08
N ILE A 128 -14.55 21.48 -2.75
CA ILE A 128 -14.09 20.25 -2.11
C ILE A 128 -12.68 20.43 -1.56
N ARG A 129 -12.43 19.97 -0.33
CA ARG A 129 -11.14 20.09 0.36
C ARG A 129 -10.72 18.78 1.02
N LEU A 130 -9.43 18.51 0.97
CA LEU A 130 -8.76 17.48 1.77
C LEU A 130 -8.19 18.12 3.03
N PHE A 131 -8.20 17.38 4.14
CA PHE A 131 -7.61 17.84 5.39
C PHE A 131 -6.25 17.18 5.62
N ARG A 132 -5.18 17.98 5.51
CA ARG A 132 -3.78 17.59 5.78
C ARG A 132 -3.34 16.26 5.12
N PRO A 133 -3.64 16.04 3.83
CA PRO A 133 -3.34 14.77 3.17
C PRO A 133 -1.84 14.41 3.18
N GLU A 134 -0.96 15.40 3.27
CA GLU A 134 0.49 15.22 3.38
C GLU A 134 0.89 14.36 4.59
N LEU A 135 0.26 14.56 5.75
CA LEU A 135 0.54 13.76 6.94
C LEU A 135 0.11 12.30 6.80
N ASN A 136 -0.97 12.06 6.05
CA ASN A 136 -1.39 10.70 5.74
C ASN A 136 -0.36 10.02 4.81
N MET A 137 0.23 10.74 3.86
CA MET A 137 1.25 10.18 2.97
C MET A 137 2.54 9.84 3.73
N GLU A 138 2.97 10.70 4.64
CA GLU A 138 4.12 10.43 5.52
C GLU A 138 3.89 9.16 6.33
N ARG A 139 2.72 9.04 6.97
CA ARG A 139 2.36 7.83 7.74
C ARG A 139 2.29 6.59 6.86
N MET A 140 1.69 6.69 5.67
CA MET A 140 1.59 5.57 4.72
C MET A 140 2.98 5.07 4.28
N ASN A 141 3.91 5.97 3.97
CA ASN A 141 5.27 5.60 3.62
C ASN A 141 6.03 4.97 4.80
N ASN A 142 5.87 5.50 6.02
CA ASN A 142 6.47 4.90 7.21
C ASN A 142 5.95 3.46 7.45
N SER A 143 4.64 3.25 7.29
CA SER A 143 4.03 1.91 7.35
C SER A 143 4.52 1.00 6.22
N ALA A 144 4.76 1.54 5.02
CA ALA A 144 5.26 0.78 3.87
C ALA A 144 6.66 0.24 4.16
N VAL A 145 7.55 1.11 4.66
CA VAL A 145 8.91 0.72 5.10
C VAL A 145 8.85 -0.37 6.16
N GLY A 146 8.03 -0.18 7.20
CA GLY A 146 7.87 -1.17 8.27
C GLY A 146 7.35 -2.54 7.80
N SER A 147 6.58 -2.56 6.71
CA SER A 147 5.98 -3.77 6.13
C SER A 147 6.80 -4.37 4.97
N GLY A 148 7.96 -3.78 4.63
CA GLY A 148 8.78 -4.18 3.48
C GLY A 148 8.15 -3.88 2.12
N LEU A 149 7.11 -3.06 2.08
CA LEU A 149 6.41 -2.61 0.88
C LEU A 149 7.12 -1.40 0.26
N PRO A 150 6.97 -1.17 -1.06
CA PRO A 150 7.66 -0.07 -1.74
C PRO A 150 7.12 1.30 -1.28
N SER A 151 8.03 2.23 -1.00
CA SER A 151 7.67 3.63 -0.78
C SER A 151 7.39 4.36 -2.09
N PHE A 152 6.72 5.51 -2.03
CA PHE A 152 6.32 6.31 -3.19
C PHE A 152 6.33 7.81 -2.89
N ASN A 153 6.23 8.64 -3.93
CA ASN A 153 6.08 10.08 -3.78
C ASN A 153 4.64 10.45 -3.36
N GLY A 154 4.45 10.85 -2.11
CA GLY A 154 3.15 11.23 -1.56
C GLY A 154 2.45 12.35 -2.32
N ASN A 155 3.19 13.33 -2.84
CA ASN A 155 2.61 14.45 -3.58
C ASN A 155 2.00 14.01 -4.92
N GLU A 156 2.61 13.03 -5.59
CA GLU A 156 2.05 12.46 -6.83
C GLU A 156 0.76 11.69 -6.55
N LEU A 157 0.71 10.95 -5.43
CA LEU A 157 -0.50 10.25 -5.02
C LEU A 157 -1.64 11.20 -4.65
N ILE A 158 -1.34 12.31 -3.94
CA ILE A 158 -2.34 13.36 -3.62
C ILE A 158 -2.95 13.97 -4.89
N LYS A 159 -2.13 14.22 -5.93
CA LYS A 159 -2.63 14.69 -7.23
C LYS A 159 -3.56 13.66 -7.88
N CYS A 160 -3.20 12.38 -7.84
CA CYS A 160 -4.07 11.30 -8.32
C CYS A 160 -5.40 11.27 -7.56
N PHE A 161 -5.40 11.42 -6.23
CA PHE A 161 -6.63 11.51 -5.45
C PHE A 161 -7.48 12.70 -5.85
N THR A 162 -6.85 13.86 -6.05
CA THR A 162 -7.57 15.08 -6.45
C THR A 162 -8.24 14.88 -7.81
N ARG A 163 -7.60 14.17 -8.75
CA ARG A 163 -8.20 13.84 -10.03
C ARG A 163 -9.35 12.83 -9.91
N LEU A 164 -9.20 11.78 -9.11
CA LEU A 164 -10.27 10.81 -8.88
C LEU A 164 -11.49 11.46 -8.18
N ILE A 165 -11.25 12.31 -7.16
CA ILE A 165 -12.31 13.09 -6.51
C ILE A 165 -12.99 14.04 -7.49
N SER A 166 -12.25 14.63 -8.44
CA SER A 166 -12.85 15.49 -9.48
C SER A 166 -13.77 14.71 -10.42
N ILE A 167 -13.47 13.44 -10.71
CA ILE A 167 -14.32 12.57 -11.52
C ILE A 167 -15.57 12.18 -10.72
N ASP A 168 -15.38 11.74 -9.47
CA ASP A 168 -16.45 11.29 -8.58
C ASP A 168 -17.00 12.42 -7.69
N GLN A 169 -16.91 13.69 -8.12
CA GLN A 169 -17.19 14.83 -7.22
C GLN A 169 -18.63 14.84 -6.70
N GLU A 170 -19.59 14.34 -7.47
CA GLU A 170 -21.01 14.23 -7.08
C GLU A 170 -21.23 13.22 -5.95
N TRP A 171 -20.27 12.33 -5.70
CA TRP A 171 -20.27 11.47 -4.52
C TRP A 171 -19.86 12.22 -3.25
N VAL A 172 -19.20 13.37 -3.34
CA VAL A 172 -18.91 14.18 -2.15
C VAL A 172 -20.21 14.82 -1.66
N PRO A 173 -20.73 14.42 -0.47
CA PRO A 173 -22.08 14.80 -0.06
C PRO A 173 -22.31 16.31 -0.05
N HIS A 174 -23.47 16.74 -0.55
CA HIS A 174 -23.96 18.12 -0.42
C HIS A 174 -24.54 18.37 0.98
N SER A 175 -23.75 18.05 2.01
CA SER A 175 -24.14 18.17 3.40
C SER A 175 -22.90 18.42 4.25
N THR A 176 -23.03 19.30 5.24
CA THR A 176 -21.99 19.48 6.27
C THR A 176 -21.90 18.27 7.20
N ALA A 177 -22.93 17.41 7.26
CA ALA A 177 -23.04 16.26 8.15
C ALA A 177 -22.48 14.95 7.58
N ALA A 178 -21.86 14.98 6.40
CA ALA A 178 -21.25 13.80 5.79
C ALA A 178 -19.98 14.17 5.02
N SER A 179 -19.16 13.17 4.72
CA SER A 179 -17.90 13.33 4.01
C SER A 179 -17.64 12.12 3.12
N LEU A 180 -16.89 12.32 2.05
CA LEU A 180 -16.36 11.20 1.29
C LEU A 180 -15.09 10.70 2.00
N TYR A 181 -15.05 9.43 2.36
CA TYR A 181 -13.87 8.83 2.97
C TYR A 181 -12.97 8.28 1.86
N ILE A 182 -11.66 8.44 2.03
CA ILE A 182 -10.63 8.04 1.07
C ILE A 182 -9.80 6.94 1.73
N ARG A 183 -9.82 5.74 1.12
CA ARG A 183 -9.16 4.53 1.62
C ARG A 183 -8.10 4.07 0.61
N PRO A 184 -6.88 4.62 0.66
CA PRO A 184 -5.75 4.03 -0.03
C PRO A 184 -5.26 2.80 0.73
N THR A 185 -4.93 1.75 -0.01
CA THR A 185 -4.54 0.44 0.50
C THR A 185 -3.38 -0.07 -0.36
N LEU A 186 -2.30 -0.51 0.28
CA LEU A 186 -1.11 -1.06 -0.39
C LEU A 186 -0.89 -2.49 0.08
N ILE A 187 -0.87 -3.44 -0.86
CA ILE A 187 -0.81 -4.88 -0.59
C ILE A 187 0.32 -5.56 -1.36
N GLY A 188 0.95 -6.58 -0.77
CA GLY A 188 1.91 -7.46 -1.44
C GLY A 188 1.20 -8.54 -2.26
N ILE A 189 1.45 -8.57 -3.57
CA ILE A 189 0.71 -9.43 -4.52
C ILE A 189 1.57 -10.51 -5.19
N ASP A 190 2.83 -10.66 -4.80
CA ASP A 190 3.72 -11.64 -5.42
C ASP A 190 3.24 -13.09 -5.16
N PRO A 191 3.26 -13.97 -6.17
CA PRO A 191 2.65 -15.30 -6.09
C PRO A 191 3.58 -16.32 -5.42
N THR A 192 4.12 -16.00 -4.24
CA THR A 192 5.09 -16.85 -3.54
C THR A 192 4.81 -16.98 -2.05
N LEU A 193 4.94 -18.20 -1.53
CA LEU A 193 4.88 -18.51 -0.08
C LEU A 193 6.23 -18.33 0.63
N GLY A 194 7.25 -17.80 -0.06
CA GLY A 194 8.52 -17.47 0.59
C GLY A 194 8.32 -16.34 1.60
N VAL A 195 8.89 -16.44 2.81
CA VAL A 195 8.81 -15.35 3.80
C VAL A 195 9.92 -14.34 3.49
N SER A 196 9.59 -13.34 2.69
CA SER A 196 10.48 -12.25 2.29
C SER A 196 9.69 -10.99 1.99
N ALA A 197 10.39 -9.85 1.84
CA ALA A 197 9.77 -8.65 1.30
C ALA A 197 9.14 -8.92 -0.08
N PRO A 198 7.97 -8.36 -0.38
CA PRO A 198 7.31 -8.56 -1.67
C PRO A 198 8.13 -7.89 -2.80
N ASP A 199 8.18 -8.58 -3.95
CA ASP A 199 8.73 -8.02 -5.19
C ASP A 199 7.64 -7.46 -6.11
N SER A 200 6.37 -7.66 -5.75
CA SER A 200 5.22 -7.13 -6.46
C SER A 200 4.19 -6.60 -5.46
N ALA A 201 3.65 -5.42 -5.71
CA ALA A 201 2.65 -4.80 -4.86
C ALA A 201 1.56 -4.12 -5.69
N LEU A 202 0.41 -3.87 -5.06
CA LEU A 202 -0.68 -3.09 -5.63
C LEU A 202 -1.09 -2.00 -4.65
N LEU A 203 -0.97 -0.74 -5.07
CA LEU A 203 -1.63 0.38 -4.42
C LEU A 203 -2.99 0.57 -5.08
N SER A 204 -4.06 0.42 -4.30
CA SER A 204 -5.42 0.72 -4.75
C SER A 204 -6.04 1.79 -3.87
N THR A 205 -6.99 2.56 -4.39
CA THR A 205 -7.74 3.53 -3.59
C THR A 205 -9.21 3.48 -3.96
N ILE A 206 -10.04 3.31 -2.93
CA ILE A 206 -11.50 3.29 -3.03
C ILE A 206 -12.09 4.39 -2.14
N TYR A 207 -13.24 4.90 -2.53
CA TYR A 207 -13.91 5.99 -1.82
C TYR A 207 -15.24 5.54 -1.20
N PRO A 208 -15.24 5.01 0.03
CA PRO A 208 -16.48 4.72 0.72
C PRO A 208 -17.17 6.00 1.22
N LEU A 209 -18.50 6.03 1.14
CA LEU A 209 -19.29 7.09 1.77
C LEU A 209 -19.33 6.94 3.29
N MET A 210 -19.30 8.09 3.99
CA MET A 210 -19.29 8.13 5.44
C MET A 210 -20.19 9.23 6.01
N ALA A 211 -21.10 8.84 6.91
CA ALA A 211 -21.81 9.80 7.77
C ALA A 211 -20.91 10.32 8.90
N ARG A 212 -21.10 11.58 9.33
CA ARG A 212 -20.29 12.23 10.37
C ARG A 212 -20.24 11.49 11.72
N TRP A 213 -21.27 10.71 12.07
CA TRP A 213 -21.43 10.11 13.40
C TRP A 213 -20.82 8.71 13.58
N LEU A 214 -20.31 8.07 12.53
CA LEU A 214 -19.93 6.65 12.55
C LEU A 214 -18.49 6.36 13.02
N TRP A 215 -17.81 7.33 13.64
CA TRP A 215 -16.43 7.17 14.14
C TRP A 215 -16.25 7.60 15.62
N ARG A 216 -17.35 7.84 16.34
CA ARG A 216 -17.34 8.11 17.79
C ARG A 216 -17.79 6.88 18.59
N SER A 217 -17.55 5.68 18.07
CA SER A 217 -17.87 4.40 18.70
C SER A 217 -16.64 3.80 19.33
#